data_AF-A0A354R978-F1
#
_entry.id   AF-A0A354R978-F1
#
_cell.length_a   1.000
_cell.length_b   1.000
_cell.length_c   1.000
_cell.angle_alpha   90.00
_cell.angle_beta   90.00
_cell.angle_gamma   90.00
#
_symmetry.space_group_name_H-M   'P 1'
#
loop_
_entity.id
_entity.type
_entity.pdbx_description
1 polymer ?
#
loop_
_entity_poly.entity_id
_entity_poly.type
_entity_poly.pdbx_seq_one_letter_code
_entity_poly.pdbx_strand_id
1 'polypeptide(L)'
;MPVYVYEAKDPHAACPKCRGGFEISQHIDDPKLTRCPACGAEIIRVIQAPGLTHSRTDLHYRAKRAGFTCLKKVQKGEYEKLY
;
A
#
# COMPACT_ATOMS: atom_id res chain seq x y z
N MET A 1 13.31 -3.31 6.65
CA MET A 1 13.40 -4.14 5.42
C MET A 1 12.09 -4.03 4.67
N PRO A 2 12.10 -3.58 3.40
CA PRO A 2 10.89 -3.52 2.58
C PRO A 2 10.32 -4.91 2.29
N VAL A 3 9.00 -4.97 2.08
CA VAL A 3 8.31 -6.16 1.56
C VAL A 3 8.15 -6.02 0.05
N TYR A 4 8.53 -7.06 -0.68
CA TYR A 4 8.33 -7.15 -2.12
C TYR A 4 7.42 -8.32 -2.46
N VAL A 5 6.61 -8.14 -3.49
CA VAL A 5 5.71 -9.18 -4.01
C VAL A 5 6.28 -9.70 -5.32
N TYR A 6 6.35 -11.01 -5.44
CA TYR A 6 6.81 -11.70 -6.63
C TYR A 6 5.76 -12.68 -7.13
N GLU A 7 5.60 -12.76 -8.44
CA GLU A 7 4.67 -13.66 -9.11
C GLU A 7 5.37 -14.42 -10.23
N ALA A 8 4.89 -15.62 -10.55
CA ALA A 8 5.41 -16.40 -11.66
C ALA A 8 5.21 -15.65 -12.99
N LYS A 9 6.26 -15.61 -13.81
CA LYS A 9 6.20 -15.03 -15.16
C LYS A 9 5.32 -15.87 -16.08
N ASP A 10 5.33 -17.19 -15.90
CA ASP A 10 4.46 -18.15 -16.58
C ASP A 10 3.65 -18.96 -15.55
N PRO A 11 2.31 -18.80 -15.50
CA PRO A 11 1.43 -19.56 -14.60
C PRO A 11 1.45 -21.08 -14.81
N HIS A 12 1.79 -21.54 -16.02
CA HIS A 12 1.85 -22.98 -16.34
C HIS A 12 3.08 -23.66 -15.75
N ALA A 13 4.20 -22.94 -15.66
CA ALA A 13 5.43 -23.38 -15.00
C ALA A 13 5.47 -23.01 -13.50
N ALA A 14 4.37 -22.53 -12.92
CA ALA A 14 4.31 -22.04 -11.55
C ALA A 14 3.90 -23.12 -10.55
N CYS A 15 4.53 -23.10 -9.36
CA CYS A 15 4.06 -23.87 -8.20
C CYS A 15 2.90 -23.16 -7.49
N PRO A 16 2.19 -23.83 -6.58
CA PRO A 16 1.08 -23.23 -5.83
C PRO A 16 1.44 -21.93 -5.10
N LYS A 17 2.72 -21.77 -4.70
CA LYS A 17 3.21 -20.56 -4.02
C LYS A 17 3.44 -19.38 -4.97
N CYS A 18 4.11 -19.57 -6.09
CA CYS A 18 4.41 -18.46 -7.01
C CYS A 18 3.29 -18.16 -8.00
N ARG A 19 2.36 -19.10 -8.22
CA ARG A 19 1.22 -18.91 -9.11
C ARG A 19 0.28 -17.79 -8.65
N GLY A 20 0.06 -17.65 -7.35
CA GLY A 20 -0.81 -16.61 -6.77
C GLY A 20 -0.08 -15.36 -6.29
N GLY A 21 1.22 -15.27 -6.54
CA GLY A 21 2.10 -14.29 -5.93
C GLY A 21 2.44 -14.61 -4.47
N PHE A 22 3.64 -14.22 -4.04
CA PHE A 22 4.06 -14.31 -2.64
C PHE A 22 4.85 -13.08 -2.22
N GLU A 23 4.81 -12.80 -0.92
CA GLU A 23 5.50 -11.69 -0.31
C GLU A 23 6.81 -12.16 0.33
N ILE A 24 7.84 -11.32 0.25
CA ILE A 24 9.12 -11.55 0.93
C ILE A 24 9.68 -10.24 1.48
N SER A 25 10.18 -10.28 2.71
CA SER A 25 10.96 -9.19 3.30
C SER A 25 12.40 -9.31 2.83
N GLN A 26 12.93 -8.27 2.18
CA GLN A 26 14.25 -8.27 1.57
C GLN A 26 15.00 -6.97 1.91
N HIS A 27 16.34 -6.99 1.97
CA HIS A 27 17.09 -5.76 2.16
C HIS A 27 16.97 -4.88 0.91
N ILE A 28 17.08 -3.56 1.06
CA ILE A 28 16.94 -2.66 -0.08
C ILE A 28 18.10 -2.82 -1.09
N ASP A 29 19.27 -3.22 -0.59
CA ASP A 29 20.48 -3.43 -1.38
C ASP A 29 20.60 -4.84 -1.96
N ASP A 30 19.71 -5.78 -1.58
CA ASP A 30 19.77 -7.13 -2.11
C ASP A 30 19.31 -7.17 -3.57
N PRO A 31 19.90 -8.05 -4.40
CA PRO A 31 19.46 -8.23 -5.77
C PRO A 31 18.03 -8.79 -5.83
N LYS A 32 17.28 -8.39 -6.85
CA LYS A 32 15.92 -8.90 -7.09
C LYS A 32 15.95 -10.41 -7.33
N LEU A 33 14.95 -11.11 -6.81
CA LEU A 33 14.76 -12.52 -7.10
C LEU A 33 14.25 -12.70 -8.53
N THR A 34 14.92 -13.56 -9.29
CA THR A 34 14.52 -13.94 -10.66
C THR A 34 13.95 -15.35 -10.72
N ARG A 35 14.16 -16.15 -9.67
CA ARG A 35 13.69 -17.55 -9.56
C ARG A 35 12.94 -17.78 -8.26
N CYS A 36 11.89 -18.59 -8.35
CA CYS A 36 11.13 -19.01 -7.19
C CYS A 36 11.99 -19.89 -6.27
N PRO A 37 12.12 -19.57 -4.97
CA PRO A 37 12.90 -20.38 -4.04
C PRO A 37 12.28 -21.77 -3.76
N ALA A 38 11.01 -21.98 -4.11
CA ALA A 38 10.34 -23.27 -3.90
C ALA A 38 10.44 -24.21 -5.11
N CYS A 39 10.31 -23.69 -6.34
CA CYS A 39 10.24 -24.52 -7.55
C CYS A 39 11.23 -24.14 -8.65
N GLY A 40 12.01 -23.06 -8.48
CA GLY A 40 12.99 -22.60 -9.48
C GLY A 40 12.42 -21.88 -10.70
N ALA A 41 11.09 -21.80 -10.85
CA ALA A 41 10.43 -21.13 -11.97
C ALA A 41 10.79 -19.63 -12.05
N GLU A 42 10.75 -19.06 -13.26
CA GLU A 42 10.98 -17.62 -13.46
C GLU A 42 9.88 -16.78 -12.77
N ILE A 43 10.31 -15.81 -11.97
CA ILE A 43 9.42 -14.88 -11.26
C ILE A 43 9.77 -13.43 -11.59
N ILE A 44 8.77 -12.56 -11.51
CA ILE A 44 8.89 -11.12 -11.67
C ILE A 44 8.38 -10.39 -10.44
N ARG A 45 8.98 -9.25 -10.12
CA ARG A 45 8.51 -8.39 -9.03
C ARG A 45 7.27 -7.63 -9.50
N VAL A 46 6.18 -7.73 -8.75
CA VAL A 46 4.92 -7.05 -9.02
C VAL A 46 4.79 -5.84 -8.11
N ILE A 47 4.42 -4.70 -8.69
CA ILE A 47 4.03 -3.51 -7.92
C ILE A 47 2.55 -3.69 -7.58
N GLN A 48 2.24 -3.93 -6.31
CA GLN A 48 0.86 -4.03 -5.88
C GLN A 48 0.19 -2.66 -5.84
N ALA A 49 -1.09 -2.63 -6.20
CA ALA A 49 -1.91 -1.46 -6.03
C ALA A 49 -1.97 -1.11 -4.53
N PRO A 50 -1.77 0.16 -4.14
CA PRO A 50 -1.98 0.55 -2.75
C PRO A 50 -3.43 0.29 -2.36
N GLY A 51 -3.64 -0.18 -1.14
CA GLY A 51 -4.97 -0.32 -0.55
C GLY A 51 -5.59 1.05 -0.26
N LEU A 52 -5.94 1.79 -1.31
CA LEU A 52 -6.60 3.08 -1.20
C LEU A 52 -8.07 2.84 -0.89
N THR A 53 -8.44 3.09 0.36
CA THR A 53 -9.84 3.19 0.76
C THR A 53 -10.20 4.65 0.95
N HIS A 54 -11.34 5.06 0.40
CA HIS A 54 -11.89 6.38 0.68
C HIS A 54 -12.69 6.32 1.98
N SER A 55 -12.56 7.36 2.81
CA SER A 55 -13.43 7.48 3.97
C SER A 55 -14.88 7.63 3.50
N ARG A 56 -15.78 6.81 4.05
CA ARG A 56 -17.23 6.90 3.78
C ARG A 56 -17.88 8.19 4.24
N THR A 57 -17.18 8.96 5.08
CA THR A 57 -17.66 10.20 5.68
C THR A 57 -16.65 11.31 5.45
N ASP A 58 -17.16 12.54 5.44
CA ASP A 58 -16.35 13.74 5.33
C ASP A 58 -15.49 13.98 6.58
N LEU A 59 -14.36 14.65 6.39
CA LEU A 59 -13.42 14.99 7.45
C LEU A 59 -14.10 15.85 8.53
N HIS A 60 -14.90 16.85 8.15
CA HIS A 60 -15.55 17.73 9.10
C HIS A 60 -16.62 17.00 9.91
N TYR A 61 -17.34 16.06 9.30
CA TYR A 61 -18.30 15.22 10.04
C TYR A 61 -17.61 14.45 11.17
N ARG A 62 -16.45 13.85 10.88
CA ARG A 62 -15.66 13.09 11.86
C ARG A 62 -15.07 14.00 12.94
N ALA A 63 -14.51 15.15 12.55
CA ALA A 63 -13.92 16.11 13.47
C ALA A 63 -14.96 16.64 14.46
N LYS A 64 -16.15 17.04 13.97
CA LYS A 64 -17.27 17.49 14.81
C LYS A 64 -17.71 16.42 15.82
N ARG A 65 -17.86 15.17 15.37
CA ARG A 65 -18.26 14.06 16.25
C ARG A 65 -17.23 13.72 17.32
N ALA A 66 -15.95 13.89 17.02
CA ALA A 66 -14.88 13.69 17.99
C ALA A 66 -14.66 14.89 18.92
N GLY A 67 -15.46 15.96 18.79
CA GLY A 67 -15.37 17.15 19.65
C GLY A 67 -14.28 18.13 19.25
N PHE A 68 -13.69 17.99 18.06
CA PHE A 68 -12.72 18.96 17.56
C PHE A 68 -13.41 20.24 17.09
N THR A 69 -12.79 21.37 17.40
CA THR A 69 -13.14 22.68 16.84
C THR A 69 -12.36 22.88 15.55
N CYS A 70 -13.05 23.10 14.43
CA CYS A 70 -12.39 23.38 13.15
C CYS A 70 -12.33 24.88 12.91
N LEU A 71 -11.16 25.38 12.51
CA LEU A 71 -10.94 26.78 12.16
C LEU A 71 -10.72 26.91 10.65
N LYS A 72 -11.40 27.85 10.01
CA LYS A 72 -11.18 28.23 8.61
C LYS A 72 -10.32 29.48 8.57
N LYS A 73 -9.22 29.44 7.82
CA LYS A 73 -8.37 30.61 7.60
C LYS A 73 -9.08 31.59 6.66
N VAL A 74 -9.27 32.83 7.10
CA VAL A 74 -9.90 33.88 6.30
C VAL A 74 -8.85 34.82 5.74
N GLN A 75 -7.91 35.26 6.59
CA GLN A 75 -6.77 36.09 6.18
C GLN A 75 -5.46 35.64 6.85
N LYS A 76 -4.36 36.34 6.56
CA LYS A 76 -3.06 36.03 7.16
C LYS A 76 -3.09 36.38 8.66
N GLY A 77 -3.26 35.35 9.49
CA GLY A 77 -3.32 35.48 10.95
C GLY A 77 -4.74 35.47 11.52
N GLU A 78 -5.76 35.49 10.67
CA GLU A 78 -7.16 35.49 11.08
C GLU A 78 -7.86 34.18 10.72
N TYR A 79 -8.51 33.61 11.73
CA TYR A 79 -9.17 32.32 11.64
C TYR A 79 -10.56 32.42 12.25
N GLU A 80 -11.55 31.91 11.54
CA GLU A 80 -12.93 31.86 12.02
C GLU A 80 -13.31 30.42 12.38
N LYS A 81 -14.13 30.29 13.43
CA LYS A 81 -14.64 28.99 13.87
C LYS A 81 -15.71 28.50 12.90
N LEU A 82 -15.47 27.35 12.30
CA LEU A 82 -16.41 26.67 11.40
C LEU A 82 -17.53 25.99 12.19
N TYR A 83 -17.19 25.37 13.33
CA TYR A 83 -18.07 24.83 14.38
C TYR A 83 -17.24 24.40 15.60
#